data_AF-A0A8H8NK84-F1
#
_entry.id   AF-A0A8H8NK84-F1
#
_cell.length_a   1.000
_cell.length_b   1.000
_cell.length_c   1.000
_cell.angle_alpha   90.00
_cell.angle_beta   90.00
_cell.angle_gamma   90.00
#
_symmetry.space_group_name_H-M   'P 1'
#
loop_
_entity.id
_entity.type
_entity.pdbx_description
1 polymer ?
#
loop_
_entity_poly.entity_id
_entity_poly.type
_entity_poly.pdbx_seq_one_letter_code
_entity_poly.pdbx_strand_id
1 'polypeptide(L)'
;MLDDISIPAPETPVEEEELYSAWALTILCVLLILSLWTSYYVQVKRIKAVHETVLSIFAGMFVGLIIRLSPGHLIREMLTFKHTLFFNLLLPPIILNSGYELKQDNFFRNFGTILTFAFVGTFISAVGLGVLVYIYSFLGLESLNLGLLECLIFGSTLSATDPVTILAIFNQQKVDPKLYSVIFGESILNDAVSIVMYE
;
A
#
# COMPACT_ATOMS: atom_id res chain seq x y z
N MET A 1 60.12 -10.51 -24.25
CA MET A 1 59.31 -10.82 -25.44
C MET A 1 58.89 -12.27 -25.28
N LEU A 2 57.86 -12.57 -24.50
CA LEU A 2 56.48 -12.16 -24.72
C LEU A 2 55.80 -11.73 -23.41
N ASP A 3 54.96 -10.72 -23.55
CA ASP A 3 54.27 -10.00 -22.49
C ASP A 3 53.24 -10.85 -21.75
N ASP A 4 53.10 -10.51 -20.46
CA ASP A 4 51.91 -10.63 -19.64
C ASP A 4 50.62 -10.49 -20.46
N ILE A 5 49.88 -11.59 -20.60
CA ILE A 5 48.42 -11.53 -20.72
C ILE A 5 47.89 -12.51 -19.69
N SER A 6 48.00 -12.12 -18.42
CA SER A 6 47.14 -12.62 -17.37
C SER A 6 45.71 -12.18 -17.73
N ILE A 7 44.96 -13.11 -18.31
CA ILE A 7 43.51 -12.98 -18.45
C ILE A 7 42.99 -12.77 -17.01
N PRO A 8 42.34 -11.64 -16.68
CA PRO A 8 41.82 -11.46 -15.35
C PRO A 8 40.77 -12.55 -15.12
N ALA A 9 40.92 -13.30 -14.03
CA ALA A 9 39.88 -14.22 -13.58
C ALA A 9 38.57 -13.44 -13.40
N PRO A 10 37.39 -14.03 -13.64
CA PRO A 10 36.13 -13.31 -13.51
C PRO A 10 35.96 -12.85 -12.07
N GLU A 11 36.00 -11.53 -11.84
CA GLU A 11 35.81 -10.92 -10.54
C GLU A 11 34.30 -10.95 -10.18
N THR A 12 33.92 -12.02 -9.48
CA THR A 12 32.90 -12.05 -8.42
C THR A 12 31.39 -12.02 -8.77
N PRO A 13 30.56 -12.76 -8.00
CA PRO A 13 29.09 -12.67 -8.04
C PRO A 13 28.51 -11.31 -7.60
N VAL A 14 29.34 -10.42 -7.04
CA VAL A 14 28.93 -9.10 -6.52
C VAL A 14 28.65 -8.11 -7.66
N GLU A 15 29.46 -8.12 -8.73
CA GLU A 15 29.25 -7.22 -9.88
C GLU A 15 27.97 -7.55 -10.66
N GLU A 16 27.64 -8.85 -10.79
CA GLU A 16 26.39 -9.28 -11.41
C GLU A 16 25.18 -8.85 -10.56
N GLU A 17 25.24 -8.98 -9.23
CA GLU A 17 24.19 -8.51 -8.31
C GLU A 17 23.97 -6.99 -8.37
N GLU A 18 25.03 -6.20 -8.46
CA GLU A 18 24.94 -4.74 -8.64
C GLU A 18 24.29 -4.38 -9.97
N LEU A 19 24.64 -5.08 -11.06
CA LEU A 19 24.04 -4.87 -12.37
C LEU A 19 22.54 -5.21 -12.34
N TYR A 20 22.14 -6.36 -11.80
CA TYR A 20 20.73 -6.73 -11.68
C TYR A 20 19.95 -5.75 -10.79
N SER A 21 20.58 -5.22 -9.73
CA SER A 21 20.00 -4.19 -8.88
C SER A 21 19.73 -2.90 -9.66
N ALA A 22 20.67 -2.47 -10.49
CA ALA A 22 20.49 -1.32 -11.37
C ALA A 22 19.35 -1.52 -12.38
N TRP A 23 19.26 -2.70 -13.00
CA TRP A 23 18.17 -3.04 -13.93
C TRP A 23 16.80 -3.10 -13.24
N ALA A 24 16.71 -3.71 -12.06
CA ALA A 24 15.47 -3.77 -11.29
C ALA A 24 14.99 -2.37 -10.87
N LEU A 25 15.90 -1.53 -10.39
CA LEU A 25 15.60 -0.14 -10.01
C LEU A 25 15.22 0.70 -11.23
N THR A 26 15.85 0.47 -12.38
CA THR A 26 15.48 1.11 -13.64
C THR A 26 14.07 0.71 -14.08
N ILE A 27 13.74 -0.59 -14.03
CA ILE A 27 12.39 -1.09 -14.33
C ILE A 27 11.37 -0.49 -13.37
N LEU A 28 11.66 -0.45 -12.06
CA LEU A 28 10.79 0.17 -11.05
C LEU A 28 10.55 1.65 -11.35
N CYS A 29 11.60 2.42 -11.64
CA CYS A 29 11.51 3.83 -12.02
C CYS A 29 10.66 4.02 -13.29
N VAL A 30 10.87 3.19 -14.32
CA VAL A 30 10.07 3.24 -15.55
C VAL A 30 8.61 2.91 -15.28
N LEU A 31 8.32 1.90 -14.46
CA LEU A 31 6.95 1.55 -14.06
C LEU A 31 6.29 2.67 -13.27
N LEU A 32 7.02 3.31 -12.36
CA LEU A 32 6.53 4.43 -11.57
C LEU A 32 6.22 5.64 -12.48
N ILE A 33 7.12 5.97 -13.41
CA ILE A 33 6.90 7.03 -14.41
C ILE A 33 5.70 6.71 -15.30
N LEU A 34 5.58 5.49 -15.83
CA LEU A 34 4.43 5.06 -16.64
C LEU A 34 3.12 5.09 -15.85
N SER A 35 3.15 4.69 -14.58
CA SER A 35 2.00 4.76 -13.68
C SER A 35 1.57 6.21 -13.49
N LEU A 36 2.50 7.12 -13.15
CA LEU A 36 2.21 8.54 -13.00
C LEU A 36 1.72 9.18 -14.31
N TRP A 37 2.29 8.79 -15.45
CA TRP A 37 1.91 9.30 -16.75
C TRP A 37 0.50 8.84 -17.16
N THR A 38 0.17 7.58 -16.87
CA THR A 38 -1.17 7.01 -17.09
C THR A 38 -2.19 7.69 -16.18
N SER A 39 -1.86 7.87 -14.89
CA SER A 39 -2.60 8.68 -13.92
C SER A 39 -2.92 10.07 -14.48
N TYR A 40 -1.89 10.81 -14.86
CA TYR A 40 -2.00 12.16 -15.38
C TYR A 40 -2.86 12.21 -16.65
N TYR A 41 -2.65 11.27 -17.58
CA TYR A 41 -3.42 11.20 -18.82
C TYR A 41 -4.93 10.96 -18.57
N VAL A 42 -5.27 10.11 -17.60
CA VAL A 42 -6.65 9.82 -17.21
C VAL A 42 -7.30 11.04 -16.54
N GLN A 43 -6.56 11.77 -15.71
CA GLN A 43 -7.02 13.03 -15.12
C GLN A 43 -7.32 14.07 -16.22
N VAL A 44 -6.44 14.21 -17.22
CA VAL A 44 -6.62 15.14 -18.35
C VAL A 44 -7.84 14.76 -19.20
N LYS A 45 -8.07 13.46 -19.44
CA LYS A 45 -9.22 12.99 -20.23
C LYS A 45 -10.56 12.99 -19.49
N ARG A 46 -10.61 13.39 -18.21
CA ARG A 46 -11.86 13.52 -17.42
C ARG A 46 -12.77 12.27 -17.46
N ILE A 47 -12.20 11.08 -17.59
CA ILE A 47 -12.98 9.83 -17.63
C ILE A 47 -13.46 9.52 -16.21
N LYS A 48 -14.70 9.92 -15.89
CA LYS A 48 -15.30 9.74 -14.56
C LYS A 48 -15.73 8.31 -14.22
N ALA A 49 -15.53 7.35 -15.13
CA ALA A 49 -16.06 6.00 -14.98
C ALA A 49 -15.18 5.09 -14.11
N VAL A 50 -13.88 5.40 -13.94
CA VAL A 50 -12.94 4.54 -13.20
C VAL A 50 -12.09 5.40 -12.27
N HIS A 51 -12.02 5.04 -10.99
CA HIS A 51 -11.14 5.69 -10.04
C HIS A 51 -9.67 5.42 -10.41
N GLU A 52 -8.83 6.46 -10.34
CA GLU A 52 -7.42 6.39 -10.70
C GLU A 52 -6.63 5.26 -9.99
N THR A 53 -6.96 5.01 -8.71
CA THR A 53 -6.37 3.95 -7.89
C THR A 53 -6.71 2.55 -8.40
N VAL A 54 -7.93 2.34 -8.88
CA VAL A 54 -8.35 1.05 -9.43
C VAL A 54 -7.57 0.75 -10.71
N LEU A 55 -7.39 1.75 -11.57
CA LEU A 55 -6.63 1.59 -12.81
C LEU A 55 -5.15 1.27 -12.52
N SER A 56 -4.52 1.95 -11.57
CA SER A 56 -3.12 1.68 -11.21
C SER A 56 -2.94 0.29 -10.59
N ILE A 57 -3.88 -0.18 -9.76
CA ILE A 57 -3.89 -1.55 -9.23
C ILE A 57 -3.98 -2.57 -10.36
N PHE A 58 -4.90 -2.41 -11.31
CA PHE A 58 -5.02 -3.33 -12.45
C PHE A 58 -3.79 -3.32 -13.36
N ALA A 59 -3.22 -2.14 -13.63
CA ALA A 59 -1.99 -2.01 -14.40
C ALA A 59 -0.81 -2.70 -13.71
N GLY A 60 -0.64 -2.49 -12.39
CA GLY A 60 0.38 -3.15 -11.58
C GLY A 60 0.19 -4.67 -11.54
N MET A 61 -1.05 -5.15 -11.40
CA MET A 61 -1.39 -6.58 -11.44
C MET A 61 -1.03 -7.20 -12.79
N PHE A 62 -1.35 -6.52 -13.89
CA PHE A 62 -1.03 -6.99 -15.23
C PHE A 62 0.49 -7.08 -15.48
N VAL A 63 1.24 -6.04 -15.09
CA VAL A 63 2.70 -6.03 -15.17
C VAL A 63 3.30 -7.12 -14.27
N GLY A 64 2.81 -7.26 -13.04
CA GLY A 64 3.24 -8.29 -12.11
C GLY A 64 2.99 -9.71 -12.65
N LEU A 65 1.88 -9.92 -13.35
CA LEU A 65 1.57 -11.18 -14.02
C LEU A 65 2.54 -11.47 -15.17
N ILE A 66 2.85 -10.48 -16.01
CA ILE A 66 3.82 -10.60 -17.11
C ILE A 66 5.21 -10.97 -16.55
N ILE A 67 5.65 -10.31 -15.49
CA ILE A 67 6.94 -10.59 -14.84
C ILE A 67 6.94 -12.01 -14.25
N ARG A 68 5.84 -12.44 -13.64
CA ARG A 68 5.71 -13.80 -13.08
C ARG A 68 5.75 -14.91 -14.14
N LEU A 69 5.28 -14.62 -15.36
CA LEU A 69 5.34 -15.53 -16.50
C LEU A 69 6.70 -15.52 -17.21
N SER A 70 7.55 -14.52 -16.95
CA SER A 70 8.88 -14.40 -17.54
C SER A 70 9.91 -15.29 -16.79
N PRO A 71 10.83 -15.98 -17.48
CA PRO A 71 11.78 -16.92 -16.87
C PRO A 71 12.90 -16.30 -16.00
N GLY A 72 12.90 -14.98 -15.77
CA GLY A 72 13.92 -14.28 -14.98
C GLY A 72 13.70 -14.37 -13.46
N HIS A 73 14.28 -15.37 -12.79
CA HIS A 73 14.15 -15.56 -11.34
C HIS A 73 14.72 -14.40 -10.50
N LEU A 74 15.86 -13.81 -10.90
CA LEU A 74 16.56 -12.77 -10.14
C LEU A 74 15.84 -11.40 -10.19
N ILE A 75 15.20 -11.07 -11.32
CA ILE A 75 14.41 -9.84 -11.47
C ILE A 75 13.17 -9.88 -10.56
N ARG A 76 12.61 -11.08 -10.34
CA ARG A 76 11.42 -11.29 -9.51
C ARG A 76 11.69 -11.03 -8.03
N GLU A 77 12.84 -11.44 -7.53
CA GLU A 77 13.23 -11.25 -6.14
C GLU A 77 13.53 -9.77 -5.84
N MET A 78 14.19 -9.07 -6.76
CA MET A 78 14.48 -7.64 -6.61
C MET A 78 13.25 -6.72 -6.75
N LEU A 79 12.22 -7.18 -7.49
CA LEU A 79 10.93 -6.49 -7.60
C LEU A 79 9.92 -6.88 -6.50
N THR A 80 10.32 -7.70 -5.52
CA THR A 80 9.48 -7.91 -4.34
C THR A 80 9.30 -6.61 -3.55
N PHE A 81 8.09 -6.39 -3.06
CA PHE A 81 7.74 -5.18 -2.34
C PHE A 81 8.53 -5.08 -1.02
N LYS A 82 9.47 -4.13 -0.96
CA LYS A 82 10.23 -3.83 0.27
C LYS A 82 9.45 -2.87 1.16
N HIS A 83 8.79 -3.41 2.17
CA HIS A 83 7.96 -2.62 3.10
C HIS A 83 8.74 -1.48 3.78
N THR A 84 10.02 -1.71 4.08
CA THR A 84 10.91 -0.70 4.67
C THR A 84 11.09 0.53 3.79
N LEU A 85 11.19 0.37 2.46
CA LEU A 85 11.28 1.50 1.54
C LEU A 85 9.97 2.28 1.50
N PHE A 86 8.84 1.58 1.47
CA PHE A 86 7.52 2.21 1.53
C PHE A 86 7.35 3.04 2.81
N PHE A 87 7.61 2.44 3.97
CA PHE A 87 7.44 3.12 5.26
C PHE A 87 8.43 4.24 5.54
N ASN A 88 9.69 4.10 5.12
CA ASN A 88 10.72 5.10 5.44
C ASN A 88 10.80 6.21 4.38
N LEU A 89 10.43 5.94 3.12
CA LEU A 89 10.60 6.90 2.02
C LEU A 89 9.27 7.50 1.54
N LEU A 90 8.23 6.67 1.35
CA LEU A 90 6.97 7.11 0.74
C LEU A 90 5.96 7.62 1.76
N LEU A 91 5.83 6.93 2.89
CA LEU A 91 4.83 7.25 3.90
C LEU A 91 5.06 8.62 4.59
N PRO A 92 6.28 9.03 4.97
CA PRO A 92 6.48 10.29 5.69
C PRO A 92 6.10 11.55 4.89
N PRO A 93 6.49 11.70 3.60
CA PRO A 93 6.01 12.81 2.77
C PRO A 93 4.49 12.85 2.59
N ILE A 94 3.85 11.67 2.46
CA ILE A 94 2.39 11.57 2.30
C ILE A 94 1.68 12.07 3.57
N ILE A 95 2.06 11.54 4.74
CA ILE A 95 1.50 11.98 6.02
C ILE A 95 1.78 13.46 6.28
N LEU A 96 2.98 13.94 5.97
CA LEU A 96 3.35 15.35 6.16
C LEU A 96 2.47 16.27 5.31
N ASN A 97 2.27 15.95 4.02
CA ASN A 97 1.44 16.75 3.13
C ASN A 97 -0.03 16.80 3.60
N SER A 98 -0.59 15.64 3.97
CA SER A 98 -1.97 15.57 4.48
C SER A 98 -2.12 16.24 5.85
N GLY A 99 -1.12 16.12 6.73
CA GLY A 99 -1.09 16.81 8.02
C GLY A 99 -0.96 18.33 7.90
N TYR A 100 -0.27 18.82 6.87
CA TYR A 100 -0.13 20.26 6.60
C TYR A 100 -1.45 20.89 6.10
N GLU A 101 -2.26 20.15 5.35
CA GLU A 101 -3.58 20.61 4.88
C GLU A 101 -4.66 20.55 5.97
N LEU A 102 -4.39 19.86 7.09
CA LEU A 102 -5.32 19.67 8.19
C LEU A 102 -5.53 20.94 9.02
N LYS A 103 -6.80 21.33 9.24
CA LYS A 103 -7.15 22.40 10.19
C LYS A 103 -7.10 21.88 11.62
N GLN A 104 -5.97 22.09 12.29
CA GLN A 104 -5.69 21.61 13.66
C GLN A 104 -6.81 21.96 14.67
N ASP A 105 -7.38 23.16 14.61
CA ASP A 105 -8.48 23.56 15.53
C ASP A 105 -9.71 22.66 15.44
N ASN A 106 -10.08 22.24 14.22
CA ASN A 106 -11.24 21.36 14.01
C ASN A 106 -10.93 19.93 14.43
N PHE A 107 -9.68 19.49 14.25
CA PHE A 107 -9.22 18.17 14.70
C PHE A 107 -9.28 18.06 16.22
N PHE A 108 -8.66 18.98 16.95
CA PHE A 108 -8.63 18.93 18.42
C PHE A 108 -10.01 19.16 19.05
N ARG A 109 -10.86 20.00 18.46
CA ARG A 109 -12.23 20.21 18.95
C ARG A 109 -13.10 18.95 18.85
N ASN A 110 -12.83 18.05 17.90
CA ASN A 110 -13.60 16.83 17.69
C ASN A 110 -12.82 15.55 18.06
N PHE A 111 -11.70 15.68 18.77
CA PHE A 111 -10.78 14.57 19.06
C PHE A 111 -11.48 13.38 19.73
N GLY A 112 -12.43 13.63 20.64
CA GLY A 112 -13.19 12.55 21.29
C GLY A 112 -14.03 11.72 20.31
N THR A 113 -14.64 12.36 19.31
CA THR A 113 -15.40 11.67 18.25
C THR A 113 -14.46 10.86 17.36
N ILE A 114 -13.32 11.44 17.00
CA ILE A 114 -12.27 10.77 16.21
C ILE A 114 -11.80 9.50 16.93
N LEU A 115 -11.47 9.62 18.23
CA LEU A 115 -11.02 8.51 19.04
C LEU A 115 -12.09 7.41 19.17
N THR A 116 -13.35 7.81 19.35
CA THR A 116 -14.47 6.85 19.44
C THR A 116 -14.61 6.05 18.15
N PHE A 117 -14.56 6.71 16.99
CA PHE A 117 -14.63 6.01 15.70
C PHE A 117 -13.39 5.14 15.45
N ALA A 118 -12.19 5.64 15.74
CA ALA A 118 -10.95 4.91 15.52
C ALA A 118 -10.76 3.69 16.43
N PHE A 119 -11.30 3.70 17.64
CA PHE A 119 -11.22 2.54 18.54
C PHE A 119 -12.43 1.61 18.35
N VAL A 120 -13.64 2.15 18.53
CA VAL A 120 -14.86 1.34 18.54
C VAL A 120 -15.22 0.89 17.13
N GLY A 121 -15.09 1.77 16.14
CA GLY A 121 -15.37 1.46 14.74
C GLY A 121 -14.42 0.38 14.21
N THR A 122 -13.13 0.55 14.43
CA THR A 122 -12.09 -0.43 14.07
C THR A 122 -12.30 -1.76 14.77
N PHE A 123 -12.53 -1.76 16.09
CA PHE A 123 -12.74 -3.00 16.82
C PHE A 123 -13.95 -3.79 16.29
N ILE A 124 -15.08 -3.10 16.03
CA ILE A 124 -16.28 -3.72 15.47
C ILE A 124 -16.01 -4.23 14.05
N SER A 125 -15.27 -3.48 13.24
CA SER A 125 -14.91 -3.87 11.88
C SER A 125 -14.00 -5.11 11.87
N ALA A 126 -12.96 -5.14 12.71
CA ALA A 126 -12.05 -6.28 12.86
C ALA A 126 -12.78 -7.54 13.33
N VAL A 127 -13.61 -7.43 14.37
CA VAL A 127 -14.40 -8.57 14.86
C VAL A 127 -15.43 -9.01 13.81
N GLY A 128 -16.10 -8.06 13.15
CA GLY A 128 -17.09 -8.35 12.12
C GLY A 128 -16.49 -9.11 10.93
N LEU A 129 -15.34 -8.65 10.42
CA LEU A 129 -14.61 -9.33 9.35
C LEU A 129 -14.08 -10.69 9.79
N GLY A 130 -13.53 -10.79 11.00
CA GLY A 130 -13.04 -12.07 11.52
C GLY A 130 -14.15 -13.10 11.70
N VAL A 131 -15.30 -12.71 12.22
CA VAL A 131 -16.48 -13.59 12.33
C VAL A 131 -17.02 -13.96 10.95
N LEU A 132 -17.06 -13.03 10.01
CA LEU A 132 -17.50 -13.30 8.63
C LEU A 132 -16.62 -14.38 7.97
N VAL A 133 -15.29 -14.26 8.12
CA VAL A 133 -14.33 -15.24 7.59
C VAL A 133 -14.43 -16.58 8.32
N TYR A 134 -14.66 -16.56 9.63
CA TYR A 134 -14.88 -17.78 10.40
C TYR A 134 -16.14 -18.54 9.95
N ILE A 135 -17.25 -17.83 9.71
CA ILE A 135 -18.48 -18.42 9.16
C ILE A 135 -18.23 -18.97 7.75
N TYR A 136 -17.48 -18.25 6.92
CA TYR A 136 -17.13 -18.69 5.58
C TYR A 136 -16.28 -19.97 5.58
N SER A 137 -15.28 -20.04 6.48
CA SER A 137 -14.46 -21.24 6.69
C SER A 137 -15.30 -22.43 7.18
N PHE A 138 -16.27 -22.19 8.07
CA PHE A 138 -17.18 -23.24 8.55
C PHE A 138 -18.13 -23.77 7.46
N LEU A 139 -18.46 -22.95 6.45
CA LEU A 139 -19.32 -23.36 5.34
C LEU A 139 -18.64 -24.36 4.37
N GLY A 140 -17.34 -24.64 4.57
CA GLY A 140 -16.65 -25.78 3.96
C GLY A 140 -16.39 -25.64 2.45
N LEU A 141 -16.43 -24.42 1.91
CA LEU A 141 -16.17 -24.16 0.48
C LEU A 141 -14.69 -24.40 0.11
N GLU A 142 -13.79 -24.23 1.07
CA GLU A 142 -12.39 -24.62 0.97
C GLU A 142 -12.04 -25.44 2.22
N SER A 143 -11.18 -26.45 2.08
CA SER A 143 -10.65 -27.26 3.19
C SER A 143 -9.67 -26.48 4.09
N LEU A 144 -9.95 -25.20 4.31
CA LEU A 144 -9.22 -24.29 5.20
C LEU A 144 -9.83 -24.42 6.59
N ASN A 145 -9.11 -25.08 7.49
CA ASN A 145 -9.49 -25.22 8.88
C ASN A 145 -8.85 -24.07 9.68
N LEU A 146 -9.42 -22.88 9.54
CA LEU A 146 -8.89 -21.67 10.19
C LEU A 146 -9.44 -21.56 11.62
N GLY A 147 -8.53 -21.33 12.57
CA GLY A 147 -8.91 -21.04 13.95
C GLY A 147 -9.61 -19.69 14.06
N LEU A 148 -10.47 -19.51 15.08
CA LEU A 148 -11.11 -18.22 15.36
C LEU A 148 -10.08 -17.10 15.57
N LEU A 149 -8.92 -17.41 16.15
CA LEU A 149 -7.81 -16.47 16.30
C LEU A 149 -7.24 -16.03 14.94
N GLU A 150 -7.01 -16.95 14.02
CA GLU A 150 -6.48 -16.64 12.67
C GLU A 150 -7.46 -15.77 11.88
N CYS A 151 -8.76 -16.05 12.00
CA CYS A 151 -9.79 -15.21 11.38
C CYS A 151 -9.84 -13.82 12.01
N LEU A 152 -9.68 -13.69 13.33
CA LEU A 152 -9.63 -12.38 14.00
C LEU A 152 -8.37 -11.58 13.64
N ILE A 153 -7.22 -12.22 13.54
CA ILE A 153 -5.98 -11.59 13.06
C ILE A 153 -6.18 -11.08 11.62
N PHE A 154 -6.82 -11.87 10.76
CA PHE A 154 -7.18 -11.45 9.40
C PHE A 154 -8.20 -10.31 9.39
N GLY A 155 -9.17 -10.31 10.31
CA GLY A 155 -10.09 -9.21 10.49
C GLY A 155 -9.39 -7.92 10.92
N SER A 156 -8.40 -8.03 11.82
CA SER A 156 -7.59 -6.91 12.29
C SER A 156 -6.78 -6.27 11.16
N THR A 157 -6.10 -7.07 10.34
CA THR A 157 -5.31 -6.54 9.21
C THR A 157 -6.16 -5.80 8.18
N LEU A 158 -7.39 -6.25 7.95
CA LEU A 158 -8.31 -5.63 7.00
C LEU A 158 -9.13 -4.46 7.57
N SER A 159 -9.10 -4.25 8.89
CA SER A 159 -9.88 -3.19 9.51
C SER A 159 -9.28 -1.79 9.36
N ALA A 160 -7.97 -1.70 9.08
CA ALA A 160 -7.29 -0.44 8.78
C ALA A 160 -7.86 0.18 7.48
N THR A 161 -8.25 1.45 7.54
CA THR A 161 -8.88 2.19 6.43
C THR A 161 -7.91 3.21 5.84
N ASP A 162 -7.77 3.25 4.52
CA ASP A 162 -6.94 4.27 3.85
C ASP A 162 -7.78 5.51 3.49
N PRO A 163 -7.51 6.69 4.11
CA PRO A 163 -8.27 7.89 3.83
C PRO A 163 -7.80 8.60 2.57
N VAL A 164 -6.61 8.29 2.03
CA VAL A 164 -5.94 9.09 0.98
C VAL A 164 -6.83 9.24 -0.24
N THR A 165 -7.47 8.14 -0.64
CA THR A 165 -8.38 8.10 -1.80
C THR A 165 -9.61 8.97 -1.58
N ILE A 166 -10.24 8.89 -0.40
CA ILE A 166 -11.46 9.62 -0.06
C ILE A 166 -11.17 11.12 0.13
N LEU A 167 -10.06 11.43 0.81
CA LEU A 167 -9.62 12.81 1.05
C LEU A 167 -9.28 13.52 -0.25
N ALA A 168 -8.67 12.83 -1.23
CA ALA A 168 -8.42 13.39 -2.55
C ALA A 168 -9.71 13.81 -3.27
N ILE A 169 -10.77 13.00 -3.19
CA ILE A 169 -12.10 13.36 -3.72
C ILE A 169 -12.71 14.53 -2.94
N PHE A 170 -12.63 14.49 -1.61
CA PHE A 170 -13.25 15.50 -0.75
C PHE A 170 -12.62 16.88 -0.91
N ASN A 171 -11.33 16.94 -1.19
CA ASN A 171 -10.64 18.19 -1.50
C ASN A 171 -11.16 18.80 -2.82
N GLN A 172 -11.40 17.98 -3.85
CA GLN A 172 -12.00 18.43 -5.11
C GLN A 172 -13.43 18.96 -4.94
N GLN A 173 -14.19 18.39 -4.00
CA GLN A 173 -15.58 18.78 -3.74
C GLN A 173 -15.76 19.87 -2.67
N LYS A 174 -14.67 20.41 -2.09
CA LYS A 174 -14.71 21.44 -1.04
C LYS A 174 -15.63 21.06 0.14
N VAL A 175 -15.48 19.83 0.63
CA VAL A 175 -16.26 19.30 1.75
C VAL A 175 -15.97 20.08 3.06
N ASP A 176 -16.92 20.01 4.02
CA ASP A 176 -16.78 20.63 5.33
C ASP A 176 -15.43 20.26 5.99
N PRO A 177 -14.61 21.25 6.39
CA PRO A 177 -13.34 21.02 7.07
C PRO A 177 -13.45 20.16 8.34
N LYS A 178 -14.62 20.13 8.99
CA LYS A 178 -14.90 19.26 10.14
C LYS A 178 -14.89 17.79 9.71
N LEU A 179 -15.59 17.45 8.63
CA LEU A 179 -15.68 16.07 8.16
C LEU A 179 -14.33 15.57 7.65
N TYR A 180 -13.60 16.42 6.93
CA TYR A 180 -12.22 16.13 6.51
C TYR A 180 -11.32 15.80 7.72
N SER A 181 -11.38 16.63 8.76
CA SER A 181 -10.54 16.42 9.95
C SER A 181 -10.91 15.16 10.73
N VAL A 182 -12.20 14.80 10.77
CA VAL A 182 -12.67 13.60 11.47
C VAL A 182 -12.24 12.33 10.75
N ILE A 183 -12.42 12.26 9.43
CA ILE A 183 -12.05 11.08 8.62
C ILE A 183 -10.52 10.90 8.62
N PHE A 184 -9.76 11.98 8.36
CA PHE A 184 -8.30 11.90 8.40
C PHE A 184 -7.78 11.40 9.75
N GLY A 185 -8.34 11.93 10.84
CA GLY A 185 -7.95 11.52 12.19
C GLY A 185 -8.34 10.09 12.54
N GLU A 186 -9.52 9.66 12.11
CA GLU A 186 -10.02 8.31 12.34
C GLU A 186 -9.08 7.30 11.69
N SER A 187 -8.74 7.52 10.42
CA SER A 187 -7.93 6.56 9.67
C SER A 187 -6.47 6.49 10.15
N ILE A 188 -5.86 7.61 10.57
CA ILE A 188 -4.51 7.58 11.19
C ILE A 188 -4.52 6.78 12.50
N LEU A 189 -5.52 6.99 13.36
CA LEU A 189 -5.59 6.28 14.63
C LEU A 189 -6.00 4.81 14.43
N ASN A 190 -6.87 4.53 13.45
CA ASN A 190 -7.29 3.19 13.08
C ASN A 190 -6.10 2.30 12.69
N ASP A 191 -5.15 2.82 11.90
CA ASP A 191 -3.94 2.08 11.54
C ASP A 191 -3.16 1.61 12.77
N ALA A 192 -2.98 2.50 13.76
CA ALA A 192 -2.30 2.15 15.00
C ALA A 192 -3.08 1.11 15.84
N VAL A 193 -4.41 1.26 15.93
CA VAL A 193 -5.27 0.30 16.64
C VAL A 193 -5.22 -1.08 15.97
N SER A 194 -5.28 -1.12 14.63
CA SER A 194 -5.24 -2.36 13.85
C SER A 194 -3.89 -3.08 13.97
N ILE A 195 -2.77 -2.35 14.04
CA ILE A 195 -1.45 -2.94 14.32
C ILE A 195 -1.42 -3.55 15.72
N VAL A 196 -1.94 -2.86 16.74
CA VAL A 196 -1.97 -3.36 18.13
C VAL A 196 -2.90 -4.57 18.27
N MET A 197 -3.98 -4.64 17.49
CA MET A 197 -4.89 -5.80 17.48
C MET A 197 -4.34 -6.99 16.68
N TYR A 198 -3.42 -6.73 15.76
CA TYR A 198 -2.77 -7.77 14.94
C TYR A 198 -1.64 -8.48 15.67
N GLU A 199 -0.86 -7.75 16.46
CA GLU A 199 0.19 -8.27 17.36
C GLU A 199 -0.39 -9.04 18.56
#